data_AF-I1XI32-F1
#
_entry.id   AF-I1XI32-F1
#
_cell.length_a   1.000
_cell.length_b   1.000
_cell.length_c   1.000
_cell.angle_alpha   90.00
_cell.angle_beta   90.00
_cell.angle_gamma   90.00
#
_symmetry.space_group_name_H-M   'P 1'
#
loop_
_entity.id
_entity.type
_entity.pdbx_description
1 polymer ?
#
loop_
_entity_poly.entity_id
_entity_poly.type
_entity_poly.pdbx_seq_one_letter_code
_entity_poly.pdbx_strand_id
1 'polypeptide(L)'
;MPKIGFALATALQGESDKAFWALNLALIADTSDLRYFSADSGLRLVVDDLLANYQNKTLMTVILLYLKQDYLSAQSTIQTTLDECDNCTSTRNMRRFIQQRLNG
;
A
#
# COMPACT_ATOMS: atom_id res chain seq x y z
N MET A 1 2.52 10.36 -14.53
CA MET A 1 2.83 8.93 -14.77
C MET A 1 2.37 8.17 -13.54
N PRO A 2 1.50 7.14 -13.63
CA PRO A 2 0.90 6.51 -12.46
C PRO A 2 1.99 5.82 -11.63
N LYS A 3 2.36 6.43 -10.50
CA LYS A 3 3.52 6.03 -9.67
C LYS A 3 3.31 4.65 -9.02
N ILE A 4 2.05 4.27 -8.81
CA ILE A 4 1.64 2.97 -8.24
C ILE A 4 1.89 1.83 -9.22
N GLY A 5 1.52 2.00 -10.50
CA GLY A 5 1.72 0.97 -11.52
C GLY A 5 3.20 0.67 -11.77
N PHE A 6 4.04 1.71 -11.75
CA PHE A 6 5.49 1.54 -11.79
C PHE A 6 5.99 0.74 -10.59
N ALA A 7 5.58 1.11 -9.37
CA ALA A 7 6.04 0.43 -8.17
C ALA A 7 5.61 -1.05 -8.09
N LEU A 8 4.41 -1.38 -8.56
CA LEU A 8 3.94 -2.78 -8.66
C LEU A 8 4.73 -3.56 -9.71
N ALA A 9 5.02 -2.98 -10.87
CA ALA A 9 5.86 -3.61 -11.89
C ALA A 9 7.30 -3.83 -11.38
N THR A 10 7.86 -2.87 -10.63
CA THR A 10 9.16 -3.01 -9.98
C THR A 10 9.14 -4.08 -8.89
N ALA A 11 8.03 -4.21 -8.14
CA ALA A 11 7.87 -5.26 -7.13
C ALA A 11 7.87 -6.66 -7.77
N LEU A 12 7.18 -6.80 -8.91
CA LEU A 12 7.13 -8.02 -9.71
C LEU A 12 8.48 -8.43 -10.31
N GLN A 13 9.37 -7.46 -10.55
CA GLN A 13 10.74 -7.72 -11.01
C GLN A 13 11.67 -8.18 -9.87
N GLY A 14 11.15 -8.33 -8.65
CA GLY A 14 11.93 -8.73 -7.47
C GLY A 14 12.68 -7.55 -6.82
N GLU A 15 12.53 -6.32 -7.32
CA GLU A 15 13.19 -5.13 -6.76
C GLU A 15 12.38 -4.51 -5.63
N SER A 16 12.24 -5.25 -4.54
CA SER A 16 11.33 -4.93 -3.42
C SER A 16 11.61 -3.60 -2.72
N ASP A 17 12.87 -3.23 -2.56
CA ASP A 17 13.25 -1.95 -1.95
C ASP A 17 12.91 -0.75 -2.84
N LYS A 18 13.12 -0.89 -4.16
CA LYS A 18 12.78 0.18 -5.12
C LYS A 18 11.28 0.32 -5.28
N ALA A 19 10.55 -0.80 -5.29
CA ALA A 19 9.10 -0.81 -5.27
C ALA A 19 8.55 -0.10 -4.02
N PHE A 20 9.09 -0.42 -2.84
CA PHE A 20 8.71 0.22 -1.59
C PHE A 20 8.97 1.74 -1.63
N TRP A 21 10.16 2.13 -2.10
CA TRP A 21 10.51 3.55 -2.22
C TRP A 21 9.58 4.30 -3.19
N ALA A 22 9.26 3.70 -4.34
CA ALA A 22 8.36 4.28 -5.33
C ALA A 22 6.91 4.40 -4.81
N LEU A 23 6.41 3.39 -4.09
CA LEU A 23 5.11 3.41 -3.42
C LEU A 23 5.04 4.47 -2.32
N ASN A 24 6.08 4.55 -1.49
CA ASN A 24 6.18 5.56 -0.44
C ASN A 24 6.18 6.99 -1.04
N LEU A 25 6.92 7.21 -2.12
CA LEU A 25 6.90 8.47 -2.86
C LEU A 25 5.55 8.78 -3.49
N ALA A 26 4.85 7.78 -4.02
CA ALA A 26 3.49 7.96 -4.54
C ALA A 26 2.55 8.47 -3.43
N LEU A 27 2.59 7.83 -2.26
CA LEU A 27 1.79 8.20 -1.08
C LEU A 27 2.10 9.58 -0.50
N ILE A 28 3.33 10.06 -0.67
CA ILE A 28 3.74 11.41 -0.23
C ILE A 28 3.34 12.45 -1.28
N ALA A 29 3.57 12.16 -2.56
CA ALA A 29 3.54 13.17 -3.61
C ALA A 29 2.16 13.34 -4.24
N ASP A 30 1.45 12.25 -4.53
CA ASP A 30 0.11 12.32 -5.12
C ASP A 30 -0.69 11.06 -4.80
N THR A 31 -1.69 11.27 -3.96
CA THR A 31 -2.54 10.20 -3.43
C THR A 31 -3.83 10.04 -4.21
N SER A 32 -4.09 10.93 -5.18
CA SER A 32 -5.31 10.88 -6.00
C SER A 32 -5.38 9.60 -6.83
N ASP A 33 -4.24 9.15 -7.38
CA ASP A 33 -4.13 7.89 -8.13
C ASP A 33 -4.54 6.66 -7.29
N LEU A 34 -4.18 6.61 -6.00
CA LEU A 34 -4.54 5.51 -5.09
C LEU A 34 -6.03 5.43 -4.84
N ARG A 35 -6.71 6.58 -4.88
CA ARG A 35 -8.15 6.66 -4.62
C ARG A 35 -8.96 5.95 -5.71
N TYR A 36 -8.46 5.93 -6.95
CA TYR A 36 -9.15 5.31 -8.09
C TYR A 36 -8.57 3.96 -8.50
N PHE A 37 -7.46 3.56 -7.90
CA PHE A 37 -6.81 2.30 -8.21
C PHE A 37 -7.44 1.14 -7.43
N SER A 38 -8.00 0.18 -8.15
CA SER A 38 -8.51 -1.07 -7.59
C SER A 38 -7.86 -2.24 -8.32
N ALA A 39 -7.30 -3.21 -7.59
CA ALA A 39 -6.73 -4.39 -8.20
C ALA A 39 -7.81 -5.22 -8.91
N ASP A 40 -7.65 -5.45 -10.22
CA ASP A 40 -8.42 -6.45 -10.96
C ASP A 40 -8.06 -7.88 -10.49
N SER A 41 -8.77 -8.89 -10.99
CA SER A 41 -8.57 -10.28 -10.57
C SER A 41 -7.16 -10.81 -10.82
N GLY A 42 -6.46 -10.34 -11.85
CA GLY A 42 -5.08 -10.73 -12.12
C GLY A 42 -4.11 -10.05 -11.15
N LEU A 43 -4.34 -8.78 -10.87
CA LEU A 43 -3.53 -8.01 -9.93
C LEU A 43 -3.72 -8.47 -8.48
N ARG A 44 -4.88 -9.04 -8.13
CA ARG A 44 -5.09 -9.66 -6.80
C ARG A 44 -4.15 -10.83 -6.56
N LEU A 45 -3.91 -11.69 -7.55
CA LEU A 45 -2.96 -12.81 -7.44
C LEU A 45 -1.53 -12.30 -7.22
N VAL A 46 -1.15 -11.24 -7.94
CA VAL A 46 0.13 -10.56 -7.76
C VAL A 46 0.26 -9.97 -6.36
N VAL A 47 -0.80 -9.30 -5.88
CA VAL A 47 -0.82 -8.72 -4.53
C VAL A 47 -0.72 -9.79 -3.44
N ASP A 48 -1.34 -10.95 -3.64
CA ASP A 48 -1.25 -12.09 -2.71
C ASP A 48 0.16 -12.68 -2.65
N ASP A 49 0.83 -12.81 -3.80
CA ASP A 49 2.23 -13.25 -3.85
C ASP A 49 3.17 -12.22 -3.20
N LEU A 50 2.92 -10.92 -3.41
CA LEU A 50 3.66 -9.86 -2.73
C LEU A 50 3.39 -9.84 -1.22
N LEU A 51 2.16 -10.10 -0.77
CA LEU A 51 1.85 -10.18 0.67
C LEU A 51 2.62 -11.31 1.37
N ALA A 52 2.82 -12.44 0.69
CA ALA A 52 3.63 -13.53 1.21
C ALA A 52 5.12 -13.15 1.37
N ASN A 53 5.64 -12.29 0.47
CA ASN A 53 7.06 -11.94 0.41
C ASN A 53 7.46 -10.71 1.25
N TYR A 54 6.51 -9.84 1.62
CA TYR A 54 6.81 -8.53 2.24
C TYR A 54 6.47 -8.44 3.74
N GLN A 55 6.34 -9.57 4.45
CA GLN A 55 5.97 -9.62 5.86
C GLN A 55 6.84 -8.72 6.78
N ASN A 56 8.08 -8.45 6.40
CA ASN A 56 9.01 -7.59 7.17
C ASN A 56 8.85 -6.08 6.94
N LYS A 57 7.93 -5.63 6.05
CA LYS A 57 7.71 -4.19 5.76
C LYS A 57 6.26 -3.82 5.98
N THR A 58 5.91 -3.47 7.22
CA THR A 58 4.53 -3.24 7.68
C THR A 58 3.75 -2.23 6.83
N LEU A 59 4.36 -1.10 6.44
CA LEU A 59 3.70 -0.12 5.55
C LEU A 59 3.40 -0.69 4.16
N MET A 60 4.28 -1.54 3.62
CA MET A 60 4.05 -2.18 2.32
C MET A 60 2.85 -3.13 2.39
N THR A 61 2.78 -3.91 3.45
CA THR A 61 1.67 -4.83 3.73
C THR A 61 0.34 -4.07 3.78
N VAL A 62 0.30 -2.91 4.47
CA VAL A 62 -0.89 -2.06 4.52
C VAL A 62 -1.34 -1.59 3.13
N ILE A 63 -0.40 -1.17 2.28
CA ILE A 63 -0.71 -0.68 0.94
C ILE A 63 -1.24 -1.82 0.06
N LEU A 64 -0.60 -2.99 0.12
CA LEU A 64 -1.03 -4.18 -0.61
C LEU A 64 -2.45 -4.62 -0.18
N LEU A 65 -2.73 -4.65 1.13
CA LEU A 65 -4.07 -4.94 1.65
C LEU A 65 -5.11 -3.94 1.15
N TYR A 66 -4.78 -2.64 1.12
CA TYR A 66 -5.67 -1.62 0.56
C TYR A 66 -5.94 -1.81 -0.93
N LEU A 67 -4.91 -2.14 -1.72
CA LEU A 67 -5.05 -2.39 -3.16
C LEU A 67 -5.91 -3.64 -3.43
N LYS A 68 -5.82 -4.65 -2.55
CA LYS A 68 -6.68 -5.85 -2.54
C LYS A 68 -8.13 -5.54 -2.11
N GLN A 69 -8.39 -4.34 -1.61
CA GLN A 69 -9.66 -3.91 -0.99
C GLN A 69 -9.94 -4.62 0.35
N ASP A 70 -8.92 -5.20 0.98
CA ASP A 70 -9.03 -5.72 2.34
C ASP A 70 -8.74 -4.59 3.35
N TYR A 71 -9.71 -3.68 3.45
CA TYR A 71 -9.57 -2.47 4.27
C TYR A 71 -9.56 -2.76 5.77
N LEU A 72 -10.19 -3.86 6.20
CA LEU A 72 -10.22 -4.25 7.62
C LEU A 72 -8.84 -4.74 8.08
N SER A 73 -8.21 -5.63 7.31
CA SER A 73 -6.84 -6.05 7.59
C SER A 73 -5.88 -4.87 7.48
N ALA A 74 -6.03 -4.01 6.46
CA ALA A 74 -5.21 -2.81 6.32
C ALA A 74 -5.32 -1.87 7.54
N GLN A 75 -6.52 -1.68 8.10
CA GLN A 75 -6.76 -0.87 9.30
C GLN A 75 -6.11 -1.49 10.54
N SER A 76 -6.16 -2.81 10.70
CA SER A 76 -5.50 -3.50 11.80
C SER A 76 -3.98 -3.37 11.71
N THR A 77 -3.40 -3.62 10.53
CA THR A 77 -1.95 -3.58 10.31
C THR A 77 -1.39 -2.15 10.37
N ILE A 78 -2.14 -1.13 9.94
CA ILE A 78 -1.63 0.25 10.02
C ILE A 78 -1.63 0.78 11.47
N GLN A 79 -2.51 0.26 12.32
CA GLN A 79 -2.57 0.65 13.72
C GLN A 79 -1.30 0.25 14.45
N THR A 80 -0.73 -0.93 14.16
CA THR A 80 0.55 -1.36 14.74
C THR A 80 1.74 -0.58 14.18
N THR A 81 1.65 -0.08 12.94
CA THR A 81 2.75 0.68 12.32
C THR A 81 2.85 2.13 12.82
N LEU A 82 1.74 2.70 13.30
CA LEU A 82 1.71 4.07 13.83
C LEU A 82 2.45 4.20 15.15
N ASP A 83 2.51 3.12 15.93
CA ASP A 83 3.23 3.06 17.19
C ASP A 83 4.76 3.04 16.97
N GLU A 84 5.21 2.54 15.81
CA GLU A 84 6.63 2.45 15.44
C GLU A 84 7.14 3.66 14.64
N CYS A 85 6.26 4.42 13.98
CA CYS A 85 6.65 5.61 13.21
C CYS A 85 5.74 6.81 13.48
N ASP A 86 6.01 7.48 14.60
CA ASP A 86 5.24 8.62 15.09
C ASP A 86 5.24 9.83 14.13
N ASN A 87 6.12 9.88 13.11
CA ASN A 87 6.23 10.99 12.16
C ASN A 87 6.15 10.62 10.66
N CYS A 88 5.65 9.42 10.32
CA CYS A 88 5.52 9.01 8.93
C CYS A 88 4.27 9.63 8.26
N THR A 89 4.47 10.68 7.45
CA THR A 89 3.41 11.32 6.64
C THR A 89 2.65 10.30 5.78
N SER A 90 3.35 9.33 5.19
CA SER A 90 2.78 8.26 4.36
C SER A 90 1.80 7.37 5.13
N THR A 91 2.15 6.98 6.36
CA THR A 91 1.30 6.16 7.23
C THR A 91 0.03 6.91 7.62
N ARG A 92 0.14 8.20 7.97
CA ARG A 92 -1.04 9.03 8.29
C ARG A 92 -1.96 9.21 7.07
N ASN A 93 -1.40 9.43 5.89
CA ASN A 93 -2.17 9.51 4.64
C ASN A 93 -2.89 8.19 4.35
N MET A 94 -2.19 7.08 4.50
CA MET A 94 -2.74 5.75 4.26
C MET A 94 -3.88 5.42 5.24
N ARG A 95 -3.75 5.78 6.53
CA ARG A 95 -4.84 5.62 7.51
C ARG A 95 -6.09 6.39 7.06
N ARG A 96 -5.93 7.61 6.58
CA ARG A 96 -7.05 8.42 6.07
C ARG A 96 -7.73 7.75 4.88
N PHE A 97 -6.99 7.13 3.95
CA PHE A 97 -7.60 6.42 2.83
C PHE A 97 -8.38 5.18 3.25
N ILE A 98 -7.84 4.39 4.19
CA ILE A 98 -8.52 3.22 4.73
C ILE A 98 -9.82 3.65 5.43
N GLN A 99 -9.76 4.67 6.29
CA GLN A 99 -10.94 5.20 6.99
C GLN A 99 -12.00 5.74 6.04
N GLN A 100 -11.60 6.42 4.96
CA GLN A 100 -12.55 6.88 3.93
C GLN A 100 -13.28 5.74 3.22
N ARG A 101 -12.63 4.57 3.06
CA ARG A 101 -13.24 3.38 2.43
C ARG A 101 -14.07 2.56 3.40
N LEU A 102 -13.79 2.61 4.69
CA LEU A 102 -14.58 1.93 5.73
C LEU A 102 -15.84 2.71 6.13
N ASN A 103 -15.78 4.05 6.05
CA ASN A 103 -16.87 4.95 6.50
C ASN A 103 -17.71 5.54 5.36
N GLY A 104 -17.38 5.24 4.11
CA GLY A 104 -18.11 5.70 2.91
C GLY A 104 -18.71 4.53 2.16
#